data_AF-A0A0C9VWQ4-F1
#
_entry.id   AF-A0A0C9VWQ4-F1
#
_cell.length_a   1.000
_cell.length_b   1.000
_cell.length_c   1.000
_cell.angle_alpha   90.00
_cell.angle_beta   90.00
_cell.angle_gamma   90.00
#
_symmetry.space_group_name_H-M   'P 1'
#
loop_
_entity.id
_entity.type
_entity.pdbx_description
1 polymer ?
#
loop_
_entity_poly.entity_id
_entity_poly.type
_entity_poly.pdbx_seq_one_letter_code
_entity_poly.pdbx_strand_id
1 'polypeptide(L)'
;LLPAPHNKVLLDLLFDLATWHAFAKLRMHTDDTLSFFDTATTSLSKAVRKFQRTTCSFYHTTELPQEYAARGRRQAALTAKQPKPSGAKSSTAPKAKKLNLETYKYHALGDYPNTIRRYGTTDSYSTQTVRSALILCSSS
;
A
#
# COMPACT_ATOMS: atom_id res chain seq x y z
N LEU A 1 -7.01 -19.59 13.10
CA LEU A 1 -5.68 -19.14 12.60
C LEU A 1 -5.29 -20.01 11.40
N LEU A 2 -4.42 -19.53 10.50
CA LEU A 2 -4.03 -20.29 9.30
C LEU A 2 -3.30 -21.60 9.71
N PRO A 3 -3.35 -22.68 8.91
CA PRO A 3 -2.54 -23.87 9.16
C PRO A 3 -1.04 -23.56 9.02
N ALA A 4 -0.21 -24.35 9.70
CA ALA A 4 1.24 -24.29 9.50
C ALA A 4 1.59 -24.67 8.05
N PRO A 5 2.60 -24.03 7.42
CA PRO A 5 3.53 -23.03 7.97
C PRO A 5 3.04 -21.58 7.86
N HIS A 6 1.90 -21.32 7.22
CA HIS A 6 1.45 -19.99 6.81
C HIS A 6 1.19 -19.04 7.98
N ASN A 7 0.72 -19.57 9.11
CA ASN A 7 0.45 -18.76 10.29
C ASN A 7 1.70 -18.03 10.79
N LYS A 8 2.83 -18.75 10.88
CA LYS A 8 4.09 -18.16 11.32
C LYS A 8 4.56 -17.07 10.36
N VAL A 9 4.48 -17.32 9.05
CA VAL A 9 4.86 -16.33 8.04
C VAL A 9 4.00 -15.07 8.13
N LEU A 10 2.70 -15.22 8.34
CA LEU A 10 1.79 -14.08 8.49
C LEU A 10 2.09 -13.29 9.78
N LEU A 11 2.31 -13.97 10.89
CA LEU A 11 2.63 -13.32 12.17
C LEU A 11 3.99 -12.61 12.15
N ASP A 12 5.02 -13.24 11.57
CA ASP A 12 6.34 -12.62 11.37
C ASP A 12 6.19 -11.33 10.51
N LEU A 13 5.41 -11.38 9.43
CA LEU A 13 5.13 -10.21 8.58
C LEU A 13 4.39 -9.10 9.34
N LEU A 14 3.36 -9.44 10.11
CA LEU A 14 2.59 -8.47 10.89
C LEU A 14 3.46 -7.79 11.95
N PHE A 15 4.35 -8.54 12.59
CA PHE A 15 5.32 -8.01 13.54
C PHE A 15 6.29 -7.03 12.86
N ASP A 16 6.92 -7.42 11.75
CA ASP A 16 7.84 -6.55 11.02
C ASP A 16 7.16 -5.26 10.52
N LEU A 17 5.90 -5.36 10.09
CA LEU A 17 5.12 -4.20 9.64
C LEU A 17 4.80 -3.27 10.82
N ALA A 18 4.42 -3.82 11.98
CA ALA A 18 4.18 -3.04 13.19
C ALA A 18 5.46 -2.35 13.68
N THR A 19 6.60 -3.05 13.70
CA THR A 19 7.91 -2.49 14.06
C THR A 19 8.32 -1.38 13.10
N TRP A 20 8.23 -1.61 11.79
CA TRP A 20 8.52 -0.58 10.79
C TRP A 20 7.62 0.64 10.96
N HIS A 21 6.32 0.44 11.18
CA HIS A 21 5.37 1.53 11.38
C HIS A 21 5.65 2.32 12.66
N ALA A 22 6.08 1.66 13.75
CA ALA A 22 6.48 2.34 14.97
C ALA A 22 7.65 3.29 14.73
N PHE A 23 8.69 2.86 14.01
CA PHE A 23 9.80 3.72 13.61
C PHE A 23 9.34 4.88 12.71
N ALA A 24 8.51 4.60 11.71
CA ALA A 24 7.98 5.60 10.79
C ALA A 24 7.15 6.70 11.49
N LYS A 25 6.65 6.44 12.70
CA LYS A 25 5.81 7.35 13.49
C LYS A 25 6.54 8.06 14.62
N LEU A 26 7.83 7.78 14.84
CA LEU A 26 8.59 8.50 15.84
C LEU A 26 8.61 10.00 15.49
N ARG A 27 8.34 10.83 16.49
CA ARG A 27 8.43 12.30 16.37
C ARG A 27 9.85 12.83 16.53
N MET A 28 10.76 11.96 16.97
CA MET A 28 12.16 12.29 17.16
C MET A 28 12.98 11.07 16.75
N HIS A 29 13.97 11.32 15.90
CA HIS A 29 14.94 10.32 15.47
C HIS A 29 16.32 10.67 16.00
N THR A 30 17.06 9.64 16.38
CA THR A 30 18.50 9.68 16.61
C THR A 30 19.17 8.84 15.52
N ASP A 31 20.50 8.93 15.41
CA ASP A 31 21.25 8.12 14.46
C ASP A 31 21.00 6.61 14.67
N ASP A 32 20.89 6.19 15.94
CA ASP A 32 20.58 4.82 16.31
C ASP A 32 19.17 4.40 15.86
N THR A 33 18.14 5.22 16.11
CA THR A 33 16.77 4.84 15.69
C THR A 33 16.62 4.82 14.17
N LEU A 34 17.36 5.67 13.44
CA LEU A 34 17.42 5.61 11.98
C LEU A 34 18.15 4.37 11.47
N SER A 35 19.24 3.96 12.12
CA SER A 35 19.94 2.70 11.82
C SER A 35 19.04 1.48 12.05
N PHE A 36 18.31 1.46 13.17
CA PHE A 36 17.29 0.44 13.40
C PHE A 36 16.15 0.49 12.38
N PHE A 37 15.79 1.68 11.90
CA PHE A 37 14.76 1.83 10.88
C PHE A 37 15.19 1.25 9.52
N ASP A 38 16.45 1.43 9.10
CA ASP A 38 16.98 0.76 7.90
C ASP A 38 16.93 -0.77 8.04
N THR A 39 17.29 -1.26 9.24
CA THR A 39 17.25 -2.69 9.56
C THR A 39 15.82 -3.22 9.51
N ALA A 40 14.87 -2.53 10.13
CA ALA A 40 13.45 -2.87 10.11
C ALA A 40 12.88 -2.87 8.68
N THR A 41 13.29 -1.91 7.85
CA THR A 41 12.90 -1.83 6.43
C THR A 41 13.42 -3.02 5.62
N THR A 42 14.65 -3.44 5.89
CA THR A 42 15.25 -4.63 5.28
C THR A 42 14.53 -5.92 5.73
N SER A 43 14.23 -6.05 7.02
CA SER A 43 13.49 -7.19 7.57
C SER A 43 12.08 -7.28 7.01
N LEU A 44 11.33 -6.18 7.01
CA LEU A 44 9.99 -6.10 6.42
C LEU A 44 10.01 -6.50 4.93
N SER A 45 10.99 -6.01 4.17
CA SER A 45 11.14 -6.37 2.75
C SER A 45 11.36 -7.87 2.55
N LYS A 46 12.15 -8.51 3.42
CA LYS A 46 12.36 -9.97 3.41
C LYS A 46 11.07 -10.71 3.78
N ALA A 47 10.35 -10.26 4.82
CA ALA A 47 9.10 -10.87 5.26
C ALA A 47 7.99 -10.77 4.21
N VAL A 48 7.82 -9.62 3.56
CA VAL A 48 6.84 -9.42 2.48
C VAL A 48 7.13 -10.36 1.31
N ARG A 49 8.39 -10.46 0.86
CA ARG A 49 8.79 -11.39 -0.22
C ARG A 49 8.60 -12.86 0.18
N LYS A 50 8.87 -13.20 1.44
CA LYS A 50 8.61 -14.54 1.98
C LYS A 50 7.11 -14.85 1.94
N PHE A 51 6.28 -13.95 2.46
CA PHE A 51 4.82 -14.07 2.45
C PHE A 51 4.25 -14.25 1.03
N GLN A 52 4.72 -13.45 0.07
CA GLN A 52 4.32 -13.58 -1.33
C GLN A 52 4.65 -14.97 -1.90
N ARG A 53 5.88 -15.45 -1.67
CA ARG A 53 6.37 -16.72 -2.23
C ARG A 53 5.81 -17.96 -1.54
N THR A 54 5.47 -17.89 -0.25
CA THR A 54 4.99 -19.06 0.51
C THR A 54 3.48 -19.08 0.67
N THR A 55 2.88 -17.96 1.06
CA THR A 55 1.46 -17.91 1.44
C THR A 55 0.59 -17.49 0.27
N CYS A 56 0.95 -16.42 -0.45
CA CYS A 56 0.17 -15.99 -1.61
C CYS A 56 0.25 -16.95 -2.81
N SER A 57 1.28 -17.81 -2.89
CA SER A 57 1.39 -18.86 -3.91
C SER A 57 0.51 -20.06 -3.61
N PHE A 58 0.27 -20.35 -2.32
CA PHE A 58 -0.56 -21.47 -1.88
C PHE A 58 -2.06 -21.16 -1.93
N TYR A 59 -2.46 -19.95 -1.51
CA TYR A 59 -3.87 -19.56 -1.49
C TYR A 59 -4.28 -18.90 -2.80
N HIS A 60 -5.29 -19.47 -3.45
CA HIS A 60 -5.93 -18.83 -4.61
C HIS A 60 -6.85 -17.70 -4.14
N THR A 61 -6.43 -16.46 -4.36
CA THR A 61 -7.23 -15.27 -4.07
C THR A 61 -7.84 -14.69 -5.34
N THR A 62 -9.11 -14.30 -5.27
CA THR A 62 -9.84 -13.63 -6.35
C THR A 62 -10.36 -12.28 -5.87
N GLU A 63 -10.87 -11.48 -6.81
CA GLU A 63 -11.63 -10.28 -6.50
C GLU A 63 -12.71 -10.54 -5.45
N LEU A 64 -12.88 -9.58 -4.54
CA LEU A 64 -14.04 -9.58 -3.65
C LEU A 64 -15.31 -9.38 -4.49
N PRO A 65 -16.48 -9.87 -4.02
CA PRO A 65 -17.75 -9.68 -4.73
C PRO A 65 -18.04 -8.22 -5.08
N GLN A 66 -17.70 -7.29 -4.18
CA GLN A 66 -17.85 -5.85 -4.41
C GLN A 66 -16.93 -5.31 -5.51
N GLU A 67 -15.67 -5.76 -5.56
CA GLU A 67 -14.70 -5.39 -6.61
C GLU A 67 -15.14 -5.92 -7.98
N TYR A 68 -15.58 -7.19 -8.01
CA TYR A 68 -16.10 -7.83 -9.22
C TYR A 68 -17.33 -7.09 -9.77
N ALA A 69 -18.30 -6.76 -8.90
CA ALA A 69 -19.47 -5.98 -9.28
C ALA A 69 -19.11 -4.57 -9.76
N ALA A 70 -18.19 -3.89 -9.07
CA ALA A 70 -17.71 -2.57 -9.48
C ALA A 70 -17.00 -2.61 -10.85
N ARG A 71 -16.22 -3.66 -11.12
CA ARG A 71 -15.59 -3.90 -12.44
C ARG A 71 -16.65 -4.09 -13.53
N GLY A 72 -17.68 -4.89 -13.27
CA GLY A 72 -18.79 -5.11 -14.20
C GLY A 72 -19.51 -3.80 -14.56
N ARG A 73 -19.83 -2.96 -13.56
CA ARG A 73 -20.42 -1.63 -13.78
C ARG A 73 -19.53 -0.72 -14.63
N ARG A 74 -18.22 -0.70 -14.36
CA ARG A 74 -17.26 0.08 -15.16
C ARG A 74 -17.20 -0.41 -16.61
N GLN A 75 -17.17 -1.72 -16.84
CA GLN A 75 -17.17 -2.30 -18.18
C GLN A 75 -18.43 -1.95 -18.95
N ALA A 76 -19.61 -2.07 -18.32
CA ALA A 76 -20.88 -1.69 -18.92
C ALA A 76 -20.92 -0.19 -19.30
N ALA A 77 -20.44 0.69 -18.42
CA ALA A 77 -20.36 2.13 -18.68
C ALA A 77 -19.41 2.47 -19.83
N LEU A 78 -18.30 1.73 -19.98
CA LEU A 78 -17.36 1.90 -21.11
C LEU A 78 -17.98 1.42 -22.43
N THR A 79 -18.67 0.28 -22.42
CA THR A 79 -19.35 -0.24 -23.63
C THR A 79 -20.54 0.60 -24.06
N ALA A 80 -21.19 1.32 -23.14
CA ALA A 80 -22.26 2.26 -23.47
C ALA A 80 -21.73 3.53 -24.18
N LYS A 81 -20.43 3.83 -24.08
CA LYS A 81 -19.80 5.04 -24.63
C LYS A 81 -19.03 4.81 -25.93
N GLN A 82 -18.84 3.57 -26.39
CA GLN A 82 -18.02 3.24 -27.58
C GLN A 82 -18.68 2.13 -28.44
N PRO A 83 -18.72 2.25 -29.78
CA PRO A 83 -19.20 1.18 -30.66
C PRO A 83 -18.23 -0.01 -30.64
N LYS A 84 -18.78 -1.22 -30.50
CA LYS A 84 -18.05 -2.49 -30.28
C LYS A 84 -17.17 -2.90 -31.48
N PRO A 85 -15.91 -3.30 -31.29
CA PRO A 85 -15.31 -4.36 -32.10
C PRO A 85 -15.88 -5.72 -31.64
N SER A 86 -16.39 -6.50 -32.59
CA SER A 86 -16.93 -7.85 -32.40
C SER A 86 -15.82 -8.82 -32.00
N GLY A 87 -15.66 -9.10 -30.70
CA GLY A 87 -14.76 -10.18 -30.27
C GLY A 87 -14.35 -10.22 -28.79
N ALA A 88 -14.57 -9.15 -28.03
CA ALA A 88 -14.16 -9.13 -26.63
C ALA A 88 -15.12 -9.95 -25.74
N LYS A 89 -14.76 -11.21 -25.44
CA LYS A 89 -15.42 -12.02 -24.41
C LYS A 89 -15.20 -11.36 -23.04
N SER A 90 -16.22 -10.71 -22.47
CA SER A 90 -16.16 -10.28 -21.07
C SER A 90 -16.22 -11.51 -20.18
N SER A 91 -15.11 -11.84 -19.53
CA SER A 91 -15.08 -12.96 -18.57
C SER A 91 -16.01 -12.65 -17.39
N THR A 92 -17.06 -13.47 -17.24
CA THR A 92 -18.06 -13.40 -16.15
C THR A 92 -17.56 -13.96 -14.82
N ALA A 93 -16.29 -14.37 -14.75
CA ALA A 93 -15.67 -14.88 -13.53
C ALA A 93 -14.97 -13.76 -12.74
N PRO A 94 -14.91 -13.87 -11.39
CA PRO A 94 -13.99 -13.12 -10.57
C PRO A 94 -12.55 -13.31 -11.08
N LYS A 95 -11.78 -12.22 -11.17
CA LYS A 95 -10.38 -12.31 -11.59
C LYS A 95 -9.52 -12.76 -10.42
N ALA A 96 -8.55 -13.63 -10.68
CA ALA A 96 -7.49 -13.93 -9.72
C ALA A 96 -6.71 -12.66 -9.37
N LYS A 97 -6.44 -12.47 -8.08
CA LYS A 97 -5.67 -11.35 -7.54
C LYS A 97 -4.40 -11.91 -6.91
N LYS A 98 -3.25 -11.41 -7.35
CA LYS A 98 -1.95 -11.70 -6.74
C LYS A 98 -1.42 -10.44 -6.08
N LEU A 99 -0.68 -10.61 -4.99
CA LEU A 99 0.05 -9.52 -4.36
C LEU A 99 1.11 -8.98 -5.33
N ASN A 100 1.02 -7.70 -5.68
CA ASN A 100 2.00 -7.03 -6.55
C ASN A 100 2.96 -6.17 -5.72
N LEU A 101 4.22 -6.57 -5.66
CA LEU A 101 5.28 -5.86 -4.93
C LEU A 101 5.94 -4.72 -5.73
N GLU A 102 5.66 -4.61 -7.02
CA GLU A 102 6.18 -3.56 -7.91
C GLU A 102 5.36 -2.26 -7.82
N THR A 103 4.53 -2.14 -6.79
CA THR A 103 3.74 -0.93 -6.57
C THR A 103 4.57 0.10 -5.81
N TYR A 104 4.36 1.38 -6.16
CA TYR A 104 5.03 2.52 -5.50
C TYR A 104 5.02 2.42 -3.97
N LYS A 105 3.92 1.92 -3.39
CA LYS A 105 3.78 1.76 -1.94
C LYS A 105 4.91 0.94 -1.31
N TYR A 106 5.35 -0.15 -1.94
CA TYR A 106 6.44 -0.97 -1.41
C TYR A 106 7.82 -0.36 -1.64
N HIS A 107 8.02 0.30 -2.78
CA HIS A 107 9.27 0.99 -3.08
C HIS A 107 9.50 2.16 -2.11
N ALA A 108 8.44 2.94 -1.86
CA ALA A 108 8.50 4.10 -0.97
C ALA A 108 8.89 3.73 0.47
N LEU A 109 8.61 2.50 0.95
CA LEU A 109 9.02 2.06 2.30
C LEU A 109 10.54 2.16 2.52
N GLY A 110 11.32 1.89 1.46
CA GLY A 110 12.78 2.00 1.45
C GLY A 110 13.30 3.42 1.63
N ASP A 111 12.51 4.40 1.20
CA ASP A 111 12.93 5.80 1.14
C ASP A 111 12.69 6.55 2.45
N TYR A 112 11.88 6.00 3.37
CA TYR A 112 11.52 6.65 4.63
C TYR A 112 12.74 7.04 5.48
N PRO A 113 13.67 6.12 5.83
CA PRO A 113 14.81 6.49 6.67
C PRO A 113 15.67 7.61 6.06
N ASN A 114 15.94 7.54 4.75
CA ASN A 114 16.72 8.56 4.05
C ASN A 114 15.99 9.89 3.92
N THR A 115 14.68 9.86 3.72
CA THR A 115 13.85 11.07 3.69
C THR A 115 13.90 11.76 5.05
N ILE A 116 13.79 11.01 6.15
CA ILE A 116 13.84 11.57 7.51
C ILE A 116 15.23 12.13 7.83
N ARG A 117 16.31 11.46 7.43
CA ARG A 117 17.69 12.00 7.58
C ARG A 117 17.85 13.36 6.91
N ARG A 118 17.26 13.53 5.72
CA ARG A 118 17.47 14.71 4.89
C ARG A 118 16.55 15.87 5.23
N TYR A 119 15.31 15.58 5.61
CA TYR A 119 14.25 16.57 5.74
C TYR A 119 13.60 16.62 7.13
N GLY A 120 13.99 15.73 8.04
CA GLY A 120 13.35 15.59 9.34
C GLY A 120 12.07 14.76 9.30
N THR A 121 11.39 14.64 10.45
CA THR A 121 10.12 13.92 10.57
C THR A 121 9.01 14.61 9.80
N THR A 122 8.10 13.84 9.19
CA THR A 122 6.98 14.38 8.42
C THR A 122 5.75 14.70 9.29
N ASP A 123 5.88 14.74 10.61
CA ASP A 123 4.77 14.89 11.55
C ASP A 123 4.18 16.32 11.61
N SER A 124 4.85 17.29 10.98
CA SER A 124 4.49 18.72 11.04
C SER A 124 4.00 19.32 9.72
N TYR A 125 3.85 18.55 8.63
CA TYR A 125 3.29 19.07 7.38
C TYR A 125 1.76 19.14 7.44
N SER A 126 1.21 20.25 7.93
CA SER A 126 -0.21 20.58 7.76
C SER A 126 -0.41 21.37 6.45
N THR A 127 -1.25 20.86 5.54
CA THR A 127 -1.69 21.61 4.35
C THR A 127 -2.81 22.61 4.66
N GLN A 128 -3.19 22.76 5.93
CA GLN A 128 -4.32 23.61 6.34
C GLN A 128 -3.95 25.11 6.41
N THR A 129 -2.66 25.44 6.48
CA THR A 129 -2.17 26.83 6.67
C THR A 129 -2.46 27.75 5.47
N VAL A 130 -2.86 27.23 4.31
CA VAL A 130 -3.07 28.03 3.08
C VAL A 130 -4.50 28.57 2.94
N ARG A 131 -5.47 28.12 3.77
CA ARG A 131 -6.88 28.51 3.58
C ARG A 131 -7.32 29.81 4.29
N SER A 132 -6.50 30.35 5.20
CA SER A 132 -6.89 31.54 5.98
C SER A 132 -6.52 32.88 5.33
N ALA A 133 -5.67 32.91 4.30
CA ALA A 133 -5.22 34.17 3.69
C ALA A 133 -6.08 34.67 2.51
N LEU A 134 -7.05 33.87 2.02
CA LEU A 134 -7.85 34.20 0.83
C LEU A 134 -9.24 34.78 1.13
N ILE A 135 -9.61 34.98 2.40
CA ILE A 135 -10.96 35.46 2.77
C ILE A 135 -11.01 36.98 3.06
N LEU A 136 -9.87 37.68 3.18
CA LEU A 136 -9.86 39.09 3.64
C LEU A 136 -9.79 40.18 2.55
N CYS A 137 -9.82 39.85 1.25
CA CYS A 137 -9.89 40.87 0.20
C CYS A 137 -11.11 40.68 -0.70
N SER A 138 -12.29 41.02 -0.19
CA SER A 138 -13.48 41.37 -0.99
C SER A 138 -14.50 42.09 -0.11
N SER A 139 -14.22 43.34 0.29
CA SER A 139 -15.20 44.32 0.75
C SER A 139 -14.56 45.71 0.85
N SER A 140 -14.58 46.47 -0.24
CA SER A 140 -14.71 47.94 -0.29
C SER A 140 -14.98 48.33 -1.73
#